data_AF-A0A392VMM1-F1
#
_entry.id   AF-A0A392VMM1-F1
#
_cell.length_a   1.000
_cell.length_b   1.000
_cell.length_c   1.000
_cell.angle_alpha   90.00
_cell.angle_beta   90.00
_cell.angle_gamma   90.00
#
_symmetry.space_group_name_H-M   'P 1'
#
loop_
_entity.id
_entity.type
_entity.pdbx_description
1 polymer ?
#
loop_
_entity_poly.entity_id
_entity_poly.type
_entity_poly.pdbx_seq_one_letter_code
_entity_poly.pdbx_strand_id
1 'polypeptide(L)' 'MRLERFMRQKPPAFTRGYDPDGAHKWLEEVENIFEAMACSEEGKT' A
#
# COMPACT_ATOMS: atom_id res chain seq x y z
N MET A 1 13.97 -5.49 4.14
CA MET A 1 13.18 -4.86 5.21
C MET A 1 11.78 -4.51 4.68
N ARG A 2 10.71 -4.78 5.45
CA ARG A 2 9.30 -4.57 5.01
C ARG A 2 9.02 -3.14 4.53
N LEU A 3 9.56 -2.13 5.22
CA LEU A 3 9.39 -0.72 4.86
C LEU A 3 10.07 -0.34 3.54
N GLU A 4 11.31 -0.79 3.30
CA GLU A 4 12.03 -0.48 2.06
C GLU A 4 11.29 -1.03 0.83
N ARG A 5 10.76 -2.26 0.97
CA ARG A 5 9.99 -2.92 -0.08
C ARG A 5 8.67 -2.19 -0.37
N PHE A 6 7.99 -1.72 0.67
CA PHE A 6 6.80 -0.88 0.54
C PHE A 6 7.12 0.44 -0.20
N MET A 7 8.19 1.14 0.20
CA MET A 7 8.58 2.40 -0.44
C MET A 7 8.97 2.23 -1.91
N ARG A 8 9.52 1.07 -2.30
CA ARG A 8 9.77 0.73 -3.72
C ARG A 8 8.49 0.64 -4.56
N GLN A 9 7.33 0.39 -3.95
CA GLN A 9 6.02 0.37 -4.63
C GLN A 9 5.44 1.77 -4.86
N LYS A 10 6.11 2.84 -4.39
CA LYS A 10 5.66 4.24 -4.53
C LYS A 10 4.22 4.43 -4.03
N PRO A 11 3.98 4.21 -2.73
CA PRO A 11 2.63 4.31 -2.16
C PRO A 11 2.03 5.70 -2.38
N PRO A 12 0.69 5.80 -2.52
CA PRO A 12 0.03 7.07 -2.71
C PRO A 12 0.21 7.97 -1.49
N ALA A 13 0.32 9.27 -1.72
CA ALA A 13 0.32 10.25 -0.64
C ALA A 13 -1.10 10.43 -0.10
N PHE A 14 -1.24 10.47 1.22
CA PHE A 14 -2.52 10.79 1.84
C PHE A 14 -2.81 12.28 1.68
N THR A 15 -3.95 12.61 1.08
CA THR A 15 -4.38 14.01 0.96
C THR A 15 -5.10 14.40 2.25
N ARG A 16 -4.60 15.44 2.92
CA ARG A 16 -5.21 15.98 4.13
C ARG A 16 -6.49 16.75 3.77
N GLY A 17 -7.56 16.55 4.54
CA GLY A 17 -8.85 17.24 4.37
C GLY A 17 -10.01 16.40 4.89
N TYR A 18 -11.23 16.94 4.88
CA TYR A 18 -12.43 16.15 5.10
C TYR A 18 -12.90 15.59 3.75
N ASP A 19 -12.27 14.50 3.32
CA ASP A 19 -12.60 13.76 2.11
C ASP A 19 -12.71 12.26 2.47
N PRO A 20 -13.90 11.81 2.91
CA PRO A 20 -14.10 10.42 3.34
C PRO A 20 -13.91 9.42 2.20
N ASP A 21 -14.30 9.79 0.97
CA ASP A 21 -14.17 8.94 -0.21
C ASP A 21 -12.70 8.81 -0.62
N GLY A 22 -11.97 9.93 -0.65
CA GLY A 22 -10.54 9.94 -0.91
C GLY A 22 -9.74 9.18 0.15
N ALA A 23 -10.14 9.27 1.43
CA ALA A 23 -9.53 8.52 2.51
C ALA A 23 -9.76 7.00 2.37
N HIS A 24 -10.98 6.59 2.00
CA HIS A 24 -11.30 5.18 1.77
C HIS A 24 -10.50 4.63 0.58
N LYS A 25 -10.45 5.36 -0.53
CA LYS A 25 -9.66 4.98 -1.70
C LYS A 25 -8.16 4.86 -1.39
N TRP A 26 -7.61 5.80 -0.61
CA TRP A 26 -6.21 5.74 -0.20
C TRP A 26 -5.90 4.48 0.63
N LEU A 27 -6.82 4.07 1.51
CA LEU A 27 -6.67 2.84 2.29
C LEU A 27 -6.68 1.60 1.39
N GLU A 28 -7.61 1.51 0.44
CA GLU A 28 -7.70 0.40 -0.52
C GLU A 28 -6.39 0.25 -1.32
N GLU A 29 -5.84 1.36 -1.83
CA GLU A 29 -4.56 1.34 -2.56
C GLU A 29 -3.39 0.89 -1.67
N VAL A 30 -3.36 1.30 -0.40
CA VAL A 30 -2.33 0.87 0.56
C VAL A 30 -2.46 -0.62 0.91
N GLU A 31 -3.67 -1.12 1.09
CA GLU A 31 -3.94 -2.55 1.37
C GLU A 31 -3.51 -3.43 0.20
N ASN A 32 -3.84 -3.03 -1.04
CA ASN A 32 -3.41 -3.73 -2.26
C ASN A 32 -1.89 -3.85 -2.36
N ILE A 33 -1.14 -2.81 -1.96
CA ILE A 33 0.33 -2.87 -1.93
C ILE A 33 0.82 -3.90 -0.89
N PHE A 34 0.20 -3.94 0.30
CA PHE A 34 0.55 -4.94 1.31
C PHE A 34 0.26 -6.37 0.84
N GLU A 35 -0.86 -6.59 0.15
CA GLU A 35 -1.22 -7.88 -0.41
C GLU A 35 -0.24 -8.33 -1.50
N ALA A 36 0.09 -7.44 -2.45
CA ALA A 36 1.09 -7.73 -3.48
C ALA A 36 2.47 -8.04 -2.86
N MET A 37 2.81 -7.37 -1.76
CA MET A 37 4.00 -7.71 -0.99
C MET A 37 3.88 -9.05 -0.23
N ALA A 38 2.71 -9.52 0.17
CA ALA A 38 2.58 -10.85 0.74
C ALA A 38 2.82 -11.92 -0.34
N CYS A 39 2.15 -11.79 -1.49
CA CYS A 39 2.24 -12.72 -2.62
C CYS A 39 3.67 -12.92 -3.15
N SER A 40 4.45 -11.84 -3.26
CA SER A 40 5.84 -11.96 -3.74
C SER A 40 6.80 -12.65 -2.75
N GLU A 41 6.39 -12.97 -1.53
CA GLU A 41 7.20 -13.81 -0.61
C GLU A 41 6.83 -15.31 -0.71
N GLU A 42 5.67 -15.65 -1.25
CA GLU A 42 5.14 -17.01 -1.33
C GLU A 42 5.83 -17.88 -2.41
N GLY A 43 6.63 -17.26 -3.29
CA GLY A 43 7.45 -17.96 -4.30
C GLY A 43 8.90 -18.24 -3.89
N LYS A 44 9.26 -18.01 -2.62
CA LYS A 44 10.58 -18.29 -2.07
C LYS A 44 10.55 -19.58 -1.23
N THR A 45 10.37 -20.71 -1.90
CA THR A 45 10.63 -22.04 -1.34
C THR A 45 11.41 -22.87 -2.35
#